data_AF-A0A0K8SZ38-F1
#
_entry.id   AF-A0A0K8SZ38-F1
#
_cell.length_a   1.000
_cell.length_b   1.000
_cell.length_c   1.000
_cell.angle_alpha   90.00
_cell.angle_beta   90.00
_cell.angle_gamma   90.00
#
_symmetry.space_group_name_H-M   'P 1'
#
loop_
_entity.id
_entity.type
_entity.pdbx_description
1 polymer ?
#
loop_
_entity_poly.entity_id
_entity_poly.type
_entity_poly.pdbx_seq_one_letter_code
_entity_poly.pdbx_strand_id
1 'polypeptide(L)'
;MAEVKDMSIHLTAERLTTELKDMDIYKGFYENLQRLVASSKVKETDFKETLIDAMKQTGLETELRNTVYHWLRSHKNPNNVKEPLVYLRKAQAQWEKRINKSLNSMAAEIKVNLSQLRTPEEKQEMMDKWNELSVYDIDLSQYRPVYAPKDFLKYYCGYEVQTTSQ
;
A
#
# COMPACT_ATOMS: atom_id res chain seq x y z
N MET A 1 -18.55 28.09 -29.68
CA MET A 1 -17.84 27.65 -28.45
C MET A 1 -18.38 26.33 -27.88
N ALA A 2 -19.70 26.07 -27.89
CA ALA A 2 -20.26 24.78 -27.46
C ALA A 2 -19.86 23.61 -28.38
N GLU A 3 -19.96 23.78 -29.70
CA GLU A 3 -19.62 22.73 -30.69
C GLU A 3 -18.17 22.25 -30.64
N VAL A 4 -17.20 23.16 -30.36
CA VAL A 4 -15.78 22.81 -30.23
C VAL A 4 -15.52 21.98 -28.96
N LYS A 5 -16.28 22.26 -27.89
CA LYS A 5 -16.21 21.51 -26.63
C LYS A 5 -16.87 20.13 -26.78
N ASP A 6 -17.99 20.05 -27.49
CA ASP A 6 -18.63 18.77 -27.84
C ASP A 6 -17.75 17.91 -28.74
N MET A 7 -17.05 18.50 -29.71
CA MET A 7 -16.08 17.81 -30.55
C MET A 7 -14.91 17.26 -29.74
N SER A 8 -14.42 18.01 -28.75
CA SER A 8 -13.39 17.55 -27.81
C SER A 8 -13.87 16.39 -26.92
N ILE A 9 -15.11 16.44 -26.45
CA ILE A 9 -15.71 15.36 -25.65
C ILE A 9 -15.91 14.11 -26.50
N HIS A 10 -16.39 14.26 -27.74
CA HIS A 10 -16.58 13.15 -28.67
C HIS A 10 -15.26 12.44 -28.99
N LEU A 11 -14.21 13.21 -29.32
CA LEU A 11 -12.87 12.66 -29.57
C LEU A 11 -12.29 11.94 -28.35
N THR A 12 -12.56 12.46 -27.14
CA THR A 12 -12.14 11.81 -25.89
C THR A 12 -12.93 10.53 -25.64
N ALA A 13 -14.22 10.50 -25.93
CA ALA A 13 -15.08 9.33 -25.79
C ALA A 13 -14.71 8.23 -26.81
N GLU A 14 -14.36 8.61 -28.04
CA GLU A 14 -13.87 7.69 -29.07
C GLU A 14 -12.55 7.05 -28.65
N ARG A 15 -11.58 7.86 -28.19
CA ARG A 15 -10.29 7.37 -27.69
C ARG A 15 -10.44 6.48 -26.45
N LEU A 16 -11.30 6.86 -25.52
CA LEU A 16 -11.67 6.03 -24.37
C LEU A 16 -12.21 4.68 -24.84
N THR A 17 -13.10 4.67 -25.85
CA THR A 17 -13.72 3.44 -26.33
C THR A 17 -12.72 2.49 -26.99
N THR A 18 -11.74 3.02 -27.73
CA THR A 18 -10.67 2.19 -28.30
C THR A 18 -9.76 1.63 -27.21
N GLU A 19 -9.30 2.47 -26.29
CA GLU A 19 -8.40 2.03 -25.21
C GLU A 19 -9.09 1.08 -24.23
N LEU A 20 -10.38 1.27 -23.96
CA LEU A 20 -11.16 0.41 -23.08
C LEU A 20 -11.27 -1.00 -23.66
N LYS A 21 -11.40 -1.15 -24.99
CA LYS A 21 -11.41 -2.47 -25.65
C LYS A 21 -10.09 -3.24 -25.48
N ASP A 22 -8.98 -2.51 -25.37
CA ASP A 22 -7.65 -3.08 -25.17
C ASP A 22 -7.33 -3.36 -23.68
N MET A 23 -8.20 -2.95 -22.75
CA MET A 23 -8.03 -3.25 -21.32
C MET A 23 -8.41 -4.70 -20.99
N ASP A 24 -7.64 -5.33 -20.10
CA ASP A 24 -7.89 -6.69 -19.60
C ASP A 24 -9.31 -6.86 -18.97
N ILE A 25 -9.86 -5.78 -18.43
CA ILE A 25 -11.17 -5.74 -17.76
C ILE A 25 -12.32 -5.85 -18.77
N TYR A 26 -12.09 -5.48 -20.05
CA TYR A 26 -13.15 -5.41 -21.06
C TYR A 26 -13.84 -6.74 -21.31
N LYS A 27 -13.08 -7.84 -21.37
CA LYS A 27 -13.64 -9.16 -21.63
C LYS A 27 -14.64 -9.57 -20.56
N GLY A 28 -14.27 -9.42 -19.28
CA GLY A 28 -15.15 -9.74 -18.15
C GLY A 28 -16.38 -8.84 -18.09
N PHE A 29 -16.19 -7.53 -18.33
CA PHE A 29 -17.29 -6.57 -18.41
C PHE A 29 -18.27 -6.92 -19.53
N TYR A 30 -17.76 -7.26 -20.73
CA TYR A 30 -18.57 -7.61 -21.89
C TYR A 30 -19.36 -8.92 -21.68
N GLU A 31 -18.74 -9.94 -21.09
CA GLU A 31 -19.44 -11.19 -20.74
C GLU A 31 -20.57 -10.95 -19.72
N ASN A 32 -20.32 -10.10 -18.72
CA ASN A 32 -21.35 -9.73 -17.73
C ASN A 32 -22.50 -8.95 -18.37
N LEU A 33 -22.18 -8.04 -19.31
CA LEU A 33 -23.18 -7.30 -20.06
C LEU A 33 -24.02 -8.23 -20.95
N GLN A 34 -23.39 -9.21 -21.62
CA GLN A 34 -24.09 -10.22 -22.41
C GLN A 34 -25.05 -11.06 -21.55
N ARG A 35 -24.61 -11.50 -20.36
CA ARG A 35 -25.48 -12.23 -19.42
C ARG A 35 -26.65 -11.35 -18.95
N LEU A 36 -26.42 -10.05 -18.74
CA LEU A 36 -27.45 -9.11 -18.33
C LEU A 36 -28.51 -8.92 -19.42
N VAL A 37 -28.08 -8.76 -20.67
CA VAL A 37 -28.95 -8.63 -21.84
C VAL A 37 -29.74 -9.91 -22.11
N ALA A 38 -29.12 -11.08 -21.92
CA ALA A 38 -29.78 -12.37 -22.06
C ALA A 38 -30.77 -12.68 -20.91
N SER A 39 -30.79 -11.87 -19.85
CA SER A 39 -31.68 -12.07 -18.71
C SER A 39 -33.08 -11.52 -18.99
N SER A 40 -34.09 -12.07 -18.30
CA SER A 40 -35.47 -11.58 -18.37
C SER A 40 -35.65 -10.15 -17.84
N LYS A 41 -34.59 -9.53 -17.32
CA LYS A 41 -34.61 -8.16 -16.81
C LYS A 41 -34.64 -7.14 -17.94
N VAL A 42 -34.17 -7.47 -19.14
CA VAL A 42 -34.14 -6.55 -20.30
C VAL A 42 -35.27 -6.90 -21.25
N LYS A 43 -36.18 -5.96 -21.50
CA LYS A 43 -37.32 -6.15 -22.42
C LYS A 43 -36.96 -5.62 -23.80
N GLU A 44 -37.33 -6.35 -24.85
CA GLU A 44 -37.08 -5.95 -26.23
C GLU A 44 -37.85 -4.69 -26.63
N THR A 45 -39.05 -4.49 -26.08
CA THR A 45 -39.92 -3.34 -26.36
C THR A 45 -39.36 -2.00 -25.89
N ASP A 46 -38.55 -2.02 -24.83
CA ASP A 46 -37.94 -0.84 -24.23
C ASP A 46 -36.50 -1.15 -23.80
N PHE A 47 -35.73 -1.65 -24.77
CA PHE A 47 -34.40 -2.19 -24.55
C PHE A 47 -33.47 -1.18 -23.90
N LYS A 48 -33.52 0.08 -24.35
CA LYS A 48 -32.59 1.13 -23.90
C LYS A 48 -32.80 1.48 -22.42
N GLU A 49 -34.03 1.80 -22.03
CA GLU A 49 -34.30 2.22 -20.65
C GLU A 49 -34.14 1.04 -19.69
N THR A 50 -34.68 -0.12 -20.08
CA THR A 50 -34.60 -1.33 -19.27
C THR A 50 -33.17 -1.82 -19.08
N LEU A 51 -32.30 -1.72 -20.10
CA LEU A 51 -30.89 -2.09 -19.98
C LEU A 51 -30.14 -1.14 -19.03
N ILE A 52 -30.36 0.17 -19.16
CA ILE A 52 -29.71 1.16 -18.27
C ILE A 52 -30.11 0.91 -16.82
N ASP A 53 -31.38 0.64 -16.56
CA ASP A 53 -31.84 0.35 -15.20
C ASP A 53 -31.35 -1.01 -14.68
N ALA A 54 -31.27 -2.02 -15.54
CA ALA A 54 -30.66 -3.29 -15.19
C ALA A 54 -29.16 -3.13 -14.87
N MET A 55 -28.44 -2.28 -15.61
CA MET A 55 -27.02 -1.97 -15.36
C MET A 55 -26.81 -1.22 -14.04
N LYS A 56 -27.73 -0.33 -13.66
CA LYS A 56 -27.73 0.34 -12.34
C LYS A 56 -27.92 -0.66 -11.21
N GLN A 57 -28.92 -1.52 -11.33
CA GLN A 57 -29.28 -2.49 -10.28
C GLN A 57 -28.21 -3.57 -10.08
N THR A 58 -27.45 -3.90 -11.12
CA THR A 58 -26.38 -4.91 -11.08
C THR A 58 -25.01 -4.33 -10.75
N GLY A 59 -24.85 -3.01 -10.71
CA GLY A 59 -23.58 -2.34 -10.43
C GLY A 59 -22.63 -2.22 -11.62
N LEU A 60 -23.01 -2.72 -12.81
CA LEU A 60 -22.20 -2.59 -14.04
C LEU A 60 -21.97 -1.13 -14.43
N GLU A 61 -22.94 -0.24 -14.19
CA GLU A 61 -22.74 1.19 -14.43
C GLU A 61 -21.62 1.76 -13.54
N THR A 62 -21.57 1.34 -12.27
CA THR A 62 -20.55 1.78 -11.31
C THR A 62 -19.17 1.26 -11.70
N GLU A 63 -19.09 0.00 -12.13
CA GLU A 63 -17.85 -0.59 -12.66
C GLU A 63 -17.32 0.21 -13.86
N LEU A 64 -18.20 0.52 -14.82
CA LEU A 64 -17.84 1.34 -15.98
C LEU A 64 -17.36 2.74 -15.58
N ARG A 65 -18.09 3.42 -14.68
CA ARG A 65 -17.70 4.75 -14.17
C ARG A 65 -16.34 4.73 -13.46
N ASN A 66 -16.06 3.68 -12.68
CA ASN A 66 -14.77 3.51 -12.00
C ASN A 66 -13.63 3.33 -13.01
N THR A 67 -13.84 2.50 -14.03
CA THR A 67 -12.86 2.31 -15.12
C THR A 67 -12.57 3.63 -15.83
N VAL A 68 -13.59 4.41 -16.17
CA VAL A 68 -13.42 5.75 -16.76
C VAL A 68 -12.67 6.69 -15.82
N TYR A 69 -12.98 6.67 -14.51
CA TYR A 69 -12.30 7.49 -13.52
C TYR A 69 -10.79 7.16 -13.42
N HIS A 70 -10.46 5.87 -13.33
CA HIS A 70 -9.07 5.40 -13.26
C HIS A 70 -8.32 5.70 -14.55
N TRP A 71 -8.96 5.50 -15.70
CA TRP A 71 -8.41 5.87 -16.99
C TRP A 71 -8.09 7.37 -17.07
N LEU A 72 -9.04 8.23 -16.69
CA LEU A 72 -8.87 9.68 -16.70
C LEU A 72 -7.77 10.14 -15.75
N ARG A 73 -7.69 9.51 -14.57
CA ARG A 73 -6.65 9.79 -13.57
C ARG A 73 -5.26 9.40 -14.06
N SER A 74 -5.14 8.27 -14.75
CA SER A 74 -3.89 7.81 -15.37
C SER A 74 -3.46 8.74 -16.50
N HIS A 75 -4.40 9.23 -17.31
CA HIS A 75 -4.13 10.10 -18.45
C HIS A 75 -3.82 11.55 -18.09
N LYS A 76 -4.35 12.05 -16.97
CA LYS A 76 -4.03 13.40 -16.47
C LYS A 76 -2.70 13.47 -15.74
N ASN A 77 -2.20 12.34 -15.25
CA ASN A 77 -0.93 12.24 -14.55
C ASN A 77 -0.08 11.07 -15.10
N PRO A 78 0.40 11.14 -16.35
CA PRO A 78 1.38 10.17 -16.87
C PRO A 78 2.67 10.17 -16.02
N ASN A 79 2.91 11.29 -15.31
CA ASN A 79 4.01 11.50 -14.37
C ASN A 79 3.55 11.37 -12.92
N ASN A 80 2.76 10.35 -12.57
CA ASN A 80 2.83 9.82 -11.21
C ASN A 80 4.16 9.05 -11.06
N VAL A 81 5.26 9.75 -11.36
CA VAL A 81 6.61 9.40 -10.94
C VAL A 81 6.49 9.44 -9.42
N LYS A 82 6.14 8.30 -8.82
CA LYS A 82 6.34 8.08 -7.40
C LYS A 82 7.75 8.56 -7.14
N GLU A 83 7.89 9.67 -6.41
CA GLU A 83 9.19 10.25 -6.12
C GLU A 83 10.14 9.09 -5.75
N PRO A 84 11.29 8.95 -6.42
CA PRO A 84 12.12 7.78 -6.22
C PRO A 84 12.52 7.69 -4.74
N LEU A 85 11.89 6.75 -4.02
CA LEU A 85 12.03 6.51 -2.57
C LEU A 85 13.43 6.01 -2.18
N VAL A 86 14.42 6.23 -3.03
CA VAL A 86 15.82 5.86 -2.83
C VAL A 86 16.37 6.55 -1.59
N TYR A 87 16.02 7.82 -1.36
CA TYR A 87 16.41 8.54 -0.15
C TYR A 87 15.79 7.92 1.11
N LEU A 88 14.51 7.53 1.05
CA LEU A 88 13.80 6.90 2.16
C LEU A 88 14.37 5.51 2.48
N ARG A 89 14.69 4.72 1.46
CA ARG A 89 15.37 3.41 1.63
C ARG A 89 16.75 3.56 2.25
N LYS A 90 17.52 4.59 1.86
CA LYS A 90 18.83 4.89 2.45
C LYS A 90 18.68 5.30 3.93
N ALA A 91 17.73 6.18 4.22
CA ALA A 91 17.43 6.59 5.60
C ALA A 91 17.00 5.38 6.46
N GLN A 92 16.13 4.51 5.93
CA GLN A 92 15.75 3.27 6.61
C GLN A 92 16.96 2.39 6.93
N ALA A 93 17.81 2.09 5.94
CA ALA A 93 18.97 1.21 6.14
C ALA A 93 19.97 1.77 7.15
N GLN A 94 20.17 3.08 7.18
CA GLN A 94 21.06 3.72 8.15
C GLN A 94 20.43 3.78 9.55
N TRP A 95 19.11 3.99 9.64
CA TRP A 95 18.38 3.90 10.90
C TRP A 95 18.50 2.50 11.51
N GLU A 96 18.26 1.46 10.71
CA GLU A 96 18.41 0.06 11.13
C GLU A 96 19.82 -0.25 11.64
N LYS A 97 20.87 0.23 10.95
CA LYS A 97 22.26 0.09 11.42
C LYS A 97 22.48 0.74 12.78
N ARG A 98 21.85 1.90 13.03
CA ARG A 98 21.99 2.63 14.29
C ARG A 98 21.24 1.93 15.43
N ILE A 99 20.01 1.47 15.18
CA ILE A 99 19.25 0.66 16.13
C ILE A 99 20.06 -0.58 16.54
N ASN A 100 20.64 -1.30 15.58
CA ASN A 100 21.47 -2.46 15.88
C ASN A 100 22.68 -2.12 16.75
N LYS A 101 23.38 -1.01 16.48
CA LYS A 101 24.50 -0.56 17.32
C LYS A 101 24.06 -0.20 18.74
N SER A 102 22.94 0.50 18.87
CA SER A 102 22.38 0.89 20.17
C SER A 102 21.94 -0.34 20.97
N LEU A 103 21.27 -1.28 20.34
CA LEU A 103 20.84 -2.53 20.97
C LEU A 103 22.04 -3.35 21.45
N ASN A 104 23.08 -3.49 20.61
CA ASN A 104 24.31 -4.17 21.00
C ASN A 104 25.06 -3.44 22.13
N SER A 105 25.03 -2.11 22.15
CA SER A 105 25.62 -1.31 23.22
C SER A 105 24.88 -1.49 24.54
N MET A 106 23.54 -1.45 24.53
CA MET A 106 22.73 -1.73 25.73
C MET A 106 22.91 -3.17 26.22
N ALA A 107 22.95 -4.12 25.29
CA ALA A 107 23.22 -5.52 25.60
C ALA A 107 24.58 -5.70 26.28
N ALA A 108 25.62 -5.01 25.79
CA ALA A 108 26.93 -5.00 26.44
C ALA A 108 26.90 -4.33 27.82
N GLU A 109 26.15 -3.24 27.99
CA GLU A 109 25.99 -2.52 29.27
C GLU A 109 25.30 -3.38 30.34
N ILE A 110 24.21 -4.05 29.97
CA ILE A 110 23.41 -4.92 30.86
C ILE A 110 24.02 -6.34 30.94
N LYS A 111 25.10 -6.61 30.18
CA LYS A 111 25.75 -7.93 30.04
C LYS A 111 24.79 -9.04 29.61
N VAL A 112 23.82 -8.70 28.76
CA VAL A 112 22.84 -9.64 28.20
C VAL A 112 23.27 -10.04 26.80
N ASN A 113 23.28 -11.34 26.52
CA ASN A 113 23.56 -11.85 25.18
C ASN A 113 22.28 -11.87 24.34
N LEU A 114 22.21 -11.05 23.29
CA LEU A 114 21.02 -10.92 22.43
C LEU A 114 20.72 -12.16 21.59
N SER A 115 21.74 -12.97 21.28
CA SER A 115 21.59 -14.18 20.49
C SER A 115 22.65 -15.21 20.89
N GLN A 116 22.31 -16.07 21.85
CA GLN A 116 23.09 -17.25 22.16
C GLN A 116 22.18 -18.47 22.22
N LEU A 117 22.69 -19.60 21.75
CA LEU A 117 22.04 -20.88 21.94
C LEU A 117 22.13 -21.23 23.42
N ARG A 118 20.98 -21.50 24.08
CA ARG A 118 20.97 -21.89 25.49
C ARG A 118 21.85 -23.12 25.72
N THR A 119 22.70 -23.08 26.76
CA THR A 119 23.51 -24.24 27.17
C THR A 119 22.60 -25.38 27.67
N PRO A 120 23.11 -26.63 27.73
CA PRO A 120 22.34 -27.74 28.31
C PRO A 120 21.91 -27.47 29.76
N GLU A 121 22.73 -26.78 30.55
CA GLU A 121 22.40 -26.42 31.94
C GLU A 121 21.27 -25.38 32.00
N GLU A 122 21.34 -24.32 31.19
CA GLU A 122 20.29 -23.29 31.11
C GLU A 122 18.95 -23.88 30.65
N LYS A 123 18.98 -24.86 29.73
CA LYS A 123 17.78 -25.58 29.30
C LYS A 123 17.17 -26.39 30.44
N GLN A 124 17.99 -27.08 31.24
CA GLN A 124 17.51 -27.85 32.38
C GLN A 124 16.94 -26.93 33.46
N GLU A 125 17.64 -25.85 33.80
CA GLU A 125 17.16 -24.84 34.77
C GLU A 125 15.84 -24.22 34.32
N MET A 126 15.69 -23.91 33.03
CA MET A 126 14.45 -23.38 32.46
C MET A 126 13.30 -24.39 32.49
N MET A 127 13.58 -25.69 32.35
CA MET A 127 12.58 -26.75 32.49
C MET A 127 12.16 -26.93 33.96
N ASP A 128 13.11 -26.88 34.88
CA ASP A 128 12.87 -27.03 36.32
C ASP A 128 12.08 -25.84 36.89
N LYS A 129 12.40 -24.63 36.42
CA LYS A 129 11.74 -23.38 36.82
C LYS A 129 10.57 -22.97 35.92
N TRP A 130 10.14 -23.84 34.99
CA TRP A 130 9.11 -23.51 34.00
C TRP A 130 7.83 -22.96 34.64
N ASN A 131 7.42 -23.53 35.78
CA ASN A 131 6.21 -23.14 36.51
C ASN A 131 6.38 -21.84 37.32
N GLU A 132 7.61 -21.35 37.50
CA GLU A 132 7.95 -20.16 38.29
C GLU A 132 8.25 -18.94 37.39
N LEU A 133 8.34 -19.13 36.07
CA LEU A 133 8.60 -18.06 35.10
C LEU A 133 7.53 -16.96 35.10
N SER A 134 6.29 -17.28 35.50
CA SER A 134 5.19 -16.30 35.63
C SER A 134 5.36 -15.36 36.83
N VAL A 135 6.22 -15.71 37.78
CA VAL A 135 6.54 -14.93 38.99
C VAL A 135 7.96 -14.35 38.91
N TYR A 136 8.69 -14.64 37.83
CA TYR A 136 10.04 -14.15 37.63
C TYR A 136 10.00 -12.65 37.31
N ASP A 137 10.36 -11.83 38.30
CA ASP A 137 10.43 -10.38 38.15
C ASP A 137 11.71 -10.02 37.37
N ILE A 138 11.53 -9.62 36.11
CA ILE A 138 12.62 -9.10 35.30
C ILE A 138 12.72 -7.62 35.62
N ASP A 139 13.82 -7.21 36.25
CA ASP A 139 14.10 -5.81 36.50
C ASP A 139 14.29 -5.04 35.18
N LEU A 140 13.19 -4.46 34.69
CA LEU A 140 13.16 -3.69 33.45
C LEU A 140 13.73 -2.28 33.62
N SER A 141 14.07 -1.85 34.85
CA SER A 141 14.62 -0.51 35.11
C SER A 141 15.96 -0.26 34.41
N GLN A 142 16.65 -1.34 34.04
CA GLN A 142 17.93 -1.32 33.35
C GLN A 142 17.78 -1.02 31.85
N TYR A 143 16.58 -1.24 31.27
CA TYR A 143 16.29 -0.92 29.88
C TYR A 143 15.88 0.55 29.75
N ARG A 144 16.77 1.38 29.22
CA ARG A 144 16.50 2.80 29.01
C ARG A 144 15.96 3.06 27.60
N PRO A 145 14.96 3.94 27.43
CA PRO A 145 14.52 4.36 26.10
C PRO A 145 15.65 5.11 25.39
N VAL A 146 16.21 4.52 24.33
CA VAL A 146 17.34 5.13 23.59
C VAL A 146 16.90 6.10 22.50
N TYR A 147 15.65 6.01 22.04
CA TYR A 147 15.12 6.86 20.98
C TYR A 147 13.72 7.34 21.30
N ALA A 148 13.49 8.64 21.14
CA ALA A 148 12.18 9.26 21.19
C ALA A 148 11.60 9.39 19.77
N PRO A 149 10.27 9.54 19.60
CA PRO A 149 9.65 9.75 18.29
C PRO A 149 10.24 10.94 17.50
N LYS A 150 10.78 11.95 18.19
CA LYS A 150 11.45 13.11 17.57
C LYS A 150 12.78 12.76 16.89
N ASP A 151 13.48 11.72 17.35
CA ASP A 151 14.75 11.27 16.76
C ASP A 151 14.55 10.66 15.37
N PHE A 152 13.39 10.02 15.14
CA PHE A 152 13.00 9.53 13.83
C PHE A 152 12.82 10.69 12.83
N LEU A 153 12.08 11.74 13.22
CA LEU A 153 11.81 12.89 12.34
C LEU A 153 13.07 13.66 11.97
N LYS A 154 13.97 13.89 12.93
CA LYS A 154 15.26 14.54 12.67
C LYS A 154 16.10 13.75 11.67
N TYR A 155 15.96 12.43 11.64
CA TYR A 155 16.69 11.56 10.74
C TYR A 155 16.12 11.56 9.32
N TYR A 156 14.80 11.45 9.19
CA TYR A 156 14.16 11.49 7.86
C TYR A 156 14.20 12.88 7.23
N CYS A 157 14.15 13.96 8.03
CA CYS A 157 14.09 15.34 7.55
C CYS A 157 15.44 16.06 7.53
N GLY A 158 16.48 15.52 8.19
CA GLY A 158 17.79 16.17 8.36
C GLY A 158 18.86 15.81 7.32
N TYR A 159 18.54 14.98 6.31
CA TYR A 159 19.48 14.55 5.27
C TYR A 159 19.59 15.51 4.06
N GLU A 160 19.02 16.71 4.12
CA GLU A 160 19.12 17.68 3.01
C GLU A 160 20.33 18.63 3.05
N VAL A 161 21.22 18.58 4.06
CA VAL A 161 22.26 19.62 4.22
C VAL A 161 23.71 19.12 4.17
N GLN A 162 24.04 18.09 3.39
CA GLN A 162 25.45 17.69 3.20
C GLN A 162 25.88 17.40 1.75
N THR A 163 25.22 17.99 0.74
CA THR A 163 25.73 17.95 -0.64
C THR A 163 25.74 19.33 -1.29
N THR A 164 26.44 20.29 -0.69
CA THR A 164 26.99 21.46 -1.42
C THR A 164 28.07 22.10 -0.56
N SER A 165 29.33 21.71 -0.81
CA SER A 165 30.51 22.57 -0.71
C SER A 165 31.66 21.86 -1.43
N GLN A 166 31.89 22.27 -2.67
CA GLN A 166 33.23 22.35 -3.24
C GLN A 166 33.92 23.58 -2.67
#